data_AF-B7S3G4-F1
#
_entry.id   AF-B7S3G4-F1
#
_cell.length_a   1.000
_cell.length_b   1.000
_cell.length_c   1.000
_cell.angle_alpha   90.00
_cell.angle_beta   90.00
_cell.angle_gamma   90.00
#
_symmetry.space_group_name_H-M   'P 1'
#
loop_
_entity.id
_entity.type
_entity.pdbx_description
1 polymer ?
#
loop_
_entity_poly.entity_id
_entity_poly.type
_entity_poly.pdbx_seq_one_letter_code
_entity_poly.pdbx_strand_id
1 'polypeptide(L)' 'MIDYTKEGDLHLVTMNAGPNVICPEWQQRMLDILDTVEVDCGKGAALILTGEDKYFCNGLTTSPREILTL' A
#
# COMPACT_ATOMS: atom_id res chain seq x y z
N MET A 1 2.30 7.20 -3.12
CA MET A 1 1.34 6.09 -3.09
C MET A 1 2.17 4.82 -3.04
N ILE A 2 1.89 3.92 -2.11
CA ILE A 2 2.83 2.94 -1.52
C ILE A 2 4.04 2.51 -2.36
N ASP A 3 5.24 2.65 -1.81
CA ASP A 3 6.43 2.00 -2.35
C ASP A 3 6.58 0.59 -1.81
N TYR A 4 7.19 -0.29 -2.61
CA TYR A 4 7.50 -1.67 -2.23
C TYR A 4 8.98 -1.95 -2.45
N THR A 5 9.62 -2.58 -1.47
CA THR A 5 11.00 -3.04 -1.56
C THR A 5 11.12 -4.38 -0.83
N LYS A 6 12.01 -5.25 -1.31
CA LYS A 6 12.32 -6.53 -0.66
C LYS A 6 13.74 -6.49 -0.11
N GLU A 7 13.89 -6.79 1.18
CA GLU A 7 15.16 -6.83 1.90
C GLU A 7 15.34 -8.23 2.53
N GLY A 8 16.03 -9.13 1.84
CA GLY A 8 16.11 -10.54 2.26
C GLY A 8 14.73 -11.20 2.24
N ASP A 9 14.29 -11.69 3.40
CA ASP A 9 12.96 -12.31 3.58
C ASP A 9 11.90 -11.30 4.04
N LEU A 10 12.25 -10.01 4.13
CA LEU A 10 11.34 -8.93 4.50
C LEU A 10 10.79 -8.22 3.26
N HIS A 11 9.48 -8.07 3.22
CA HIS A 11 8.75 -7.23 2.29
C HIS A 11 8.40 -5.93 3.01
N LEU A 12 8.95 -4.80 2.55
CA LEU A 12 8.70 -3.48 3.10
C LEU A 12 7.79 -2.68 2.17
N VAL A 13 6.69 -2.19 2.72
CA VAL A 13 5.75 -1.29 2.04
C VAL A 13 5.70 0.04 2.79
N THR A 14 5.85 1.15 2.08
CA THR A 14 5.86 2.50 2.68
C THR A 14 4.84 3.40 2.03
N MET A 15 3.84 3.85 2.79
CA MET A 15 2.87 4.86 2.34
C MET A 15 3.54 6.24 2.31
N ASN A 16 3.70 6.81 1.13
CA ASN A 16 4.43 8.06 0.87
C ASN A 16 3.59 9.08 0.07
N ALA A 17 2.31 9.23 0.43
CA ALA A 17 1.36 10.10 -0.27
C ALA A 17 0.70 11.10 0.68
N GLY A 18 1.49 11.99 1.27
CA GLY A 18 1.02 13.06 2.16
C GLY A 18 0.15 12.52 3.30
N PRO A 19 -1.19 12.72 3.27
CA PRO A 19 -2.08 12.16 4.29
C PRO A 19 -2.21 10.63 4.28
N ASN A 20 -1.65 9.90 3.32
CA ASN A 20 -1.73 8.44 3.23
C ASN A 20 -3.19 7.95 3.28
N VAL A 21 -3.98 8.39 2.31
CA VAL A 21 -5.38 8.01 2.16
C VAL A 21 -5.48 6.76 1.27
N ILE A 22 -6.34 5.83 1.67
CA ILE A 22 -6.68 4.64 0.90
C ILE A 22 -7.73 5.01 -0.15
N CYS A 23 -7.33 4.98 -1.41
CA CYS A 23 -8.17 5.15 -2.59
C CYS A 23 -8.11 3.89 -3.47
N PRO A 24 -8.96 3.76 -4.51
CA PRO A 24 -8.99 2.57 -5.36
C PRO A 24 -7.63 2.23 -5.99
N GLU A 25 -6.85 3.21 -6.45
CA GLU A 25 -5.53 2.94 -7.03
C GLU A 25 -4.53 2.42 -5.99
N TRP A 26 -4.61 2.94 -4.76
CA TRP A 26 -3.82 2.42 -3.63
C TRP A 26 -4.21 0.97 -3.34
N GLN A 27 -5.51 0.67 -3.31
CA GLN A 27 -6.03 -0.66 -2.99
C GLN A 27 -5.58 -1.68 -4.04
N GLN A 28 -5.69 -1.34 -5.32
CA GLN A 28 -5.22 -2.21 -6.40
C GLN A 28 -3.73 -2.50 -6.25
N ARG A 29 -2.91 -1.47 -6.04
CA ARG A 29 -1.46 -1.64 -5.87
C ARG A 29 -1.10 -2.49 -4.65
N MET A 30 -1.84 -2.37 -3.56
CA MET A 30 -1.61 -3.20 -2.36
C MET A 30 -1.94 -4.68 -2.64
N LEU A 31 -2.99 -4.96 -3.41
CA LEU A 31 -3.31 -6.33 -3.83
C LEU A 31 -2.20 -6.92 -4.69
N ASP A 32 -1.67 -6.15 -5.65
CA ASP A 32 -0.56 -6.61 -6.50
C ASP A 32 0.70 -6.95 -5.67
N ILE A 33 0.96 -6.19 -4.59
CA ILE A 33 2.06 -6.47 -3.66
C ILE A 33 1.77 -7.72 -2.83
N LEU A 34 0.55 -7.89 -2.33
CA LEU A 34 0.16 -9.07 -1.56
C LEU A 34 0.28 -10.35 -2.40
N ASP A 35 -0.13 -10.32 -3.67
CA ASP A 35 0.09 -11.43 -4.61
C ASP A 35 1.59 -11.78 -4.71
N THR A 36 2.46 -10.76 -4.75
CA THR A 36 3.92 -10.98 -4.76
C THR A 36 4.43 -11.62 -3.47
N VAL A 37 3.93 -11.18 -2.31
CA VAL A 37 4.31 -11.73 -1.00
C VAL A 37 3.83 -13.17 -0.84
N GLU A 38 2.61 -13.49 -1.29
CA GLU A 38 2.03 -14.82 -1.21
C GLU A 38 2.82 -15.86 -2.01
N VAL A 39 3.39 -15.48 -3.16
CA VAL A 39 4.28 -16.36 -3.94
C VAL A 39 5.55 -16.73 -3.16
N ASP A 40 5.99 -15.89 -2.22
CA ASP A 40 7.17 -16.12 -1.37
C ASP A 40 6.86 -16.80 -0.01
N CYS A 41 5.58 -17.03 0.33
CA CYS A 41 5.13 -17.58 1.63
C CYS A 41 5.80 -18.90 2.06
N GLY A 42 6.37 -19.67 1.14
CA GLY A 42 7.12 -20.89 1.46
C GLY A 42 8.47 -20.68 2.17
N LYS A 43 8.94 -19.43 2.31
CA LYS A 43 10.28 -19.09 2.84
C LYS A 43 10.27 -18.38 4.21
N GLY A 44 9.11 -18.15 4.82
CA GLY A 44 9.01 -17.37 6.05
C GLY A 44 9.06 -15.86 5.80
N ALA A 45 8.36 -15.40 4.76
CA ALA A 45 8.27 -14.00 4.40
C ALA A 45 7.49 -13.19 5.44
N ALA A 46 8.05 -12.05 5.86
CA ALA A 46 7.36 -11.07 6.70
C ALA A 46 7.02 -9.83 5.87
N LEU A 47 5.83 -9.25 6.09
CA LEU A 47 5.42 -7.99 5.48
C LEU A 47 5.34 -6.90 6.56
N ILE A 48 6.04 -5.80 6.34
CA ILE A 48 5.91 -4.58 7.13
C ILE A 48 5.29 -3.50 6.26
N LEU A 49 4.20 -2.91 6.74
CA LEU A 49 3.59 -1.71 6.16
C LEU A 49 3.87 -0.52 7.08
N THR A 50 4.41 0.57 6.55
CA THR A 50 4.72 1.80 7.27
C THR A 50 4.14 3.01 6.54
N GLY A 51 4.14 4.17 7.20
CA GLY A 51 3.88 5.46 6.54
C GLY A 51 5.06 6.40 6.72
N GLU A 52 5.30 7.22 5.70
CA GLU A 52 6.30 8.26 5.70
C GLU A 52 5.89 9.43 6.62
N ASP A 53 6.87 10.03 7.27
CA ASP A 53 6.73 11.17 8.16
C ASP A 53 5.74 10.94 9.32
N LYS A 54 4.68 11.76 9.38
CA LYS A 54 3.81 11.90 10.55
C LYS A 54 2.56 11.03 10.50
N TYR A 55 2.22 10.52 9.32
CA TYR A 55 0.96 9.81 9.10
C TYR A 55 1.24 8.39 8.65
N PHE A 56 0.79 7.41 9.45
CA PHE A 56 0.70 6.05 8.96
C PHE A 56 -0.33 5.97 7.83
N CYS A 57 -1.60 6.26 8.14
CA CYS A 57 -2.72 6.25 7.20
C CYS A 57 -3.86 7.11 7.75
N ASN A 58 -4.46 7.97 6.90
CA ASN A 58 -5.64 8.77 7.26
C ASN A 58 -6.97 8.15 6.78
N GLY A 59 -7.00 6.83 6.60
CA GLY A 59 -8.21 6.07 6.30
C GLY A 59 -8.66 6.16 4.84
N LEU A 60 -9.94 5.88 4.59
CA LEU A 60 -10.52 5.84 3.25
C LEU A 60 -10.75 7.24 2.69
N THR A 61 -10.56 7.41 1.39
CA THR A 61 -11.08 8.58 0.69
C THR A 61 -12.61 8.52 0.66
N THR A 62 -13.27 9.64 0.98
CA THR A 62 -14.74 9.75 0.98
C THR A 62 -15.28 10.37 -0.30
N SER A 63 -14.42 10.86 -1.20
CA SER A 63 -14.86 11.47 -2.45
C SER A 63 -15.04 10.40 -3.53
N PRO A 64 -16.23 10.24 -4.13
CA PRO A 64 -16.36 9.57 -5.41
C PRO A 64 -15.65 10.45 -6.46
N ARG A 65 -14.38 10.17 -6.75
CA ARG A 65 -13.76 10.67 -7.98
C ARG A 65 -14.33 9.85 -9.14
N GLU A 66 -15.60 10.06 -9.50
CA GLU A 66 -16.20 9.64 -10.79
C GLU A 66 -17.69 10.01 -11.06
N ILE A 67 -18.29 11.04 -10.43
CA ILE A 67 -19.64 11.52 -10.87
C ILE A 67 -19.68 13.03 -11.24
N LEU A 68 -18.56 13.77 -11.21
CA LEU A 68 -18.56 15.21 -11.53
C LEU A 68 -17.63 15.63 -12.66
N THR A 69 -17.35 14.74 -13.61
CA THR A 69 -16.83 15.15 -14.91
C THR A 69 -17.56 14.38 -16.02
N LEU A 70 -18.52 15.12 -16.61
CA LEU A 70 -19.30 14.87 -17.84
C LEU A 70 -20.67 14.20 -17.66
#